data_AF-A0A8J3HU50-F1
#
_entry.id   AF-A0A8J3HU50-F1
#
_cell.length_a   1.000
_cell.length_b   1.000
_cell.length_c   1.000
_cell.angle_alpha   90.00
_cell.angle_beta   90.00
_cell.angle_gamma   90.00
#
_symmetry.space_group_name_H-M   'P 1'
#
loop_
_entity.id
_entity.type
_entity.pdbx_description
1 polymer ?
#
loop_
_entity_poly.entity_id
_entity_poly.type
_entity_poly.pdbx_seq_one_letter_code
_entity_poly.pdbx_strand_id
1 'polypeptide(L)'
;MYIAVIEEELLIRDMLHYALELSGHQVDIYSEMPEHCRAYDLAIVEPGEYGQGFPAISQLIRGYHIPVLILTFYESNMGIAREYSLPAINKMPFRLPHLLKSISRFGRLNTPFAQPSSTRPLEAC
;
A
#
# COMPACT_ATOMS: atom_id res chain seq x y z
N MET A 1 3.23 -5.89 7.66
CA MET A 1 2.15 -5.86 6.66
C MET A 1 2.54 -6.75 5.51
N TYR A 2 1.56 -7.37 4.88
CA TYR A 2 1.69 -8.02 3.59
C TYR A 2 1.24 -7.07 2.49
N ILE A 3 2.16 -6.65 1.62
CA ILE A 3 1.97 -5.58 0.65
C ILE A 3 2.08 -6.17 -0.77
N ALA A 4 1.13 -5.84 -1.64
CA ALA A 4 1.27 -6.07 -3.08
C ALA A 4 1.81 -4.79 -3.75
N VAL A 5 2.83 -4.92 -4.59
CA VAL A 5 3.34 -3.84 -5.45
C VAL A 5 3.04 -4.19 -6.90
N ILE A 6 2.18 -3.40 -7.54
CA ILE A 6 1.75 -3.58 -8.93
C ILE A 6 2.31 -2.40 -9.72
N GLU A 7 3.43 -2.66 -10.41
CA GLU A 7 4.27 -1.64 -11.03
C GLU A 7 4.91 -2.21 -12.30
N GLU A 8 4.67 -1.58 -13.43
CA GLU A 8 5.22 -2.00 -14.72
C GLU A 8 6.75 -1.79 -14.76
N GLU A 9 7.22 -0.65 -14.24
CA GLU A 9 8.62 -0.25 -14.33
C GLU A 9 9.51 -1.07 -13.37
N LEU A 10 10.29 -2.00 -13.93
CA LEU A 10 11.12 -2.96 -13.17
C LEU A 10 12.00 -2.28 -12.10
N LEU A 11 12.67 -1.18 -12.45
CA LEU A 11 13.57 -0.48 -11.52
C LEU A 11 12.83 0.07 -10.30
N ILE A 12 11.62 0.62 -10.50
CA ILE A 12 10.79 1.13 -9.42
C ILE A 12 10.26 -0.03 -8.59
N ARG A 13 9.76 -1.08 -9.25
CA ARG A 13 9.24 -2.27 -8.58
C ARG A 13 10.28 -2.92 -7.67
N ASP A 14 11.49 -3.13 -8.16
CA ASP A 14 12.59 -3.73 -7.40
C ASP A 14 13.01 -2.83 -6.24
N MET A 15 13.15 -1.53 -6.48
CA MET A 15 13.45 -0.56 -5.42
C MET A 15 12.39 -0.59 -4.30
N LEU A 16 11.11 -0.62 -4.65
CA LEU A 16 10.02 -0.71 -3.69
C LEU A 16 10.06 -2.02 -2.91
N HIS A 17 10.26 -3.14 -3.62
CA HIS A 17 10.40 -4.46 -3.01
C HIS A 17 11.46 -4.45 -1.90
N TYR A 18 12.71 -4.11 -2.26
CA TYR A 18 13.81 -4.09 -1.31
C TYR A 18 13.59 -3.09 -0.17
N ALA A 19 13.11 -1.87 -0.47
CA ALA A 19 12.90 -0.87 0.57
C ALA A 19 11.83 -1.28 1.59
N LEU A 20 10.77 -1.95 1.15
CA LEU A 20 9.67 -2.40 1.99
C LEU A 20 10.07 -3.65 2.80
N GLU A 21 10.80 -4.59 2.21
CA GLU A 21 11.37 -5.74 2.93
C GLU A 21 12.35 -5.30 4.02
N LEU A 22 13.25 -4.36 3.70
CA LEU A 22 14.17 -3.75 4.69
C LEU A 22 13.42 -3.01 5.80
N SER A 23 12.20 -2.55 5.53
CA SER A 23 11.30 -1.95 6.52
C SER A 23 10.49 -2.98 7.33
N GLY A 24 10.72 -4.28 7.11
CA GLY A 24 10.07 -5.38 7.82
C GLY A 24 8.69 -5.76 7.29
N HIS A 25 8.41 -5.52 6.00
CA HIS A 25 7.17 -5.93 5.34
C HIS A 25 7.37 -7.20 4.52
N GLN A 26 6.30 -7.99 4.37
CA GLN A 26 6.25 -9.06 3.36
C GLN A 26 5.72 -8.43 2.08
N VAL A 27 6.35 -8.72 0.94
CA VAL A 27 6.04 -8.02 -0.32
C VAL A 27 5.89 -9.02 -1.46
N ASP A 28 4.75 -8.96 -2.14
CA ASP A 28 4.59 -9.58 -3.46
C ASP A 28 4.71 -8.49 -4.53
N ILE A 29 5.35 -8.82 -5.65
CA ILE A 29 5.54 -7.89 -6.78
C ILE A 29 4.88 -8.41 -8.05
N TYR A 30 4.27 -7.51 -8.79
CA TYR A 30 3.59 -7.79 -10.05
C TYR A 30 3.89 -6.70 -11.08
N SER A 31 4.06 -7.09 -12.35
CA SER A 31 4.13 -6.16 -13.48
C SER A 31 2.77 -5.61 -13.89
N GLU A 32 1.72 -6.34 -13.57
CA GLU A 32 0.34 -6.05 -13.95
C GLU A 32 -0.61 -6.53 -12.84
N MET A 33 -1.89 -6.16 -12.92
CA MET A 33 -2.88 -6.59 -11.93
C MET A 33 -3.03 -8.12 -11.98
N PRO A 34 -2.78 -8.87 -10.88
CA PRO A 34 -2.95 -10.31 -10.89
C PRO A 34 -4.43 -10.68 -10.99
N GLU A 35 -4.73 -11.76 -11.74
CA GLU A 35 -6.09 -12.29 -11.87
C GLU A 35 -6.71 -12.70 -10.52
N HIS A 36 -5.86 -13.19 -9.61
CA HIS A 36 -6.26 -13.67 -8.29
C HIS A 36 -5.47 -12.91 -7.23
N CYS A 37 -6.18 -12.15 -6.40
CA CYS A 37 -5.59 -11.43 -5.28
C CYS A 37 -5.62 -12.28 -4.00
N ARG A 38 -4.50 -12.29 -3.28
CA ARG A 38 -4.46 -12.76 -1.89
C ARG A 38 -4.98 -11.66 -0.95
N ALA A 39 -5.14 -12.00 0.33
CA ALA A 39 -5.45 -11.01 1.37
C ALA A 39 -4.19 -10.17 1.65
N TYR A 40 -4.13 -8.97 1.07
CA TYR A 40 -3.06 -7.98 1.32
C TYR A 40 -3.55 -6.91 2.29
N ASP A 41 -2.65 -6.43 3.15
CA ASP A 41 -2.91 -5.26 4.01
C ASP A 41 -2.92 -3.94 3.20
N LEU A 42 -2.20 -3.93 2.07
CA LEU A 42 -2.05 -2.76 1.20
C LEU A 42 -1.68 -3.21 -0.22
N ALA A 43 -2.26 -2.57 -1.22
CA ALA A 43 -1.79 -2.61 -2.59
C ALA A 43 -1.23 -1.24 -3.00
N ILE A 44 0.01 -1.21 -3.49
CA ILE A 44 0.64 -0.03 -4.11
C ILE A 44 0.53 -0.23 -5.62
N VAL A 45 -0.17 0.67 -6.30
CA VAL A 45 -0.55 0.46 -7.71
C VAL A 45 -0.17 1.66 -8.57
N GLU A 46 0.50 1.37 -9.68
CA GLU A 46 0.64 2.29 -10.82
C GLU A 46 -0.56 2.05 -11.78
N PRO A 47 -1.43 3.05 -12.00
CA PRO A 47 -2.69 2.89 -12.76
C PRO A 47 -2.54 3.03 -14.28
N GLY A 48 -1.34 3.05 -14.82
CA GLY A 48 -1.01 3.29 -16.22
C GLY A 48 -1.17 4.74 -16.66
N GLU A 49 -0.88 4.98 -17.93
CA GLU A 49 -1.16 6.27 -18.56
C GLU A 49 -2.67 6.54 -18.60
N TYR A 50 -3.06 7.80 -18.46
CA TYR A 50 -4.45 8.26 -18.60
C TYR A 50 -5.49 7.54 -17.72
N GLY A 51 -5.06 6.87 -16.65
CA GLY A 51 -5.92 6.23 -15.67
C GLY A 51 -6.55 4.90 -16.12
N GLN A 52 -6.00 4.24 -17.13
CA GLN A 52 -6.52 2.98 -17.68
C GLN A 52 -6.69 1.85 -16.64
N GLY A 53 -5.89 1.86 -15.58
CA GLY A 53 -5.87 0.87 -14.51
C GLY A 53 -6.89 1.12 -13.38
N PHE A 54 -7.55 2.28 -13.33
CA PHE A 54 -8.53 2.59 -12.28
C PHE A 54 -9.73 1.61 -12.21
N PRO A 55 -10.28 1.10 -13.34
CA PRO A 55 -11.30 0.06 -13.28
C PRO A 55 -10.85 -1.20 -12.52
N ALA A 56 -9.62 -1.67 -12.74
CA ALA A 56 -9.05 -2.81 -12.04
C ALA A 56 -8.78 -2.50 -10.56
N ILE A 57 -8.31 -1.29 -10.26
CA ILE A 57 -8.13 -0.80 -8.87
C ILE A 57 -9.47 -0.78 -8.12
N SER A 58 -10.58 -0.42 -8.77
CA SER A 58 -11.90 -0.47 -8.14
C SER A 58 -12.30 -1.90 -7.73
N GLN A 59 -11.82 -2.92 -8.42
CA GLN A 59 -12.05 -4.32 -8.05
C GLN A 59 -11.28 -4.71 -6.78
N LEU A 60 -10.03 -4.22 -6.61
CA LEU A 60 -9.28 -4.41 -5.37
C LEU A 60 -10.02 -3.83 -4.16
N ILE A 61 -10.57 -2.64 -4.30
CA ILE A 61 -11.23 -1.92 -3.22
C ILE A 61 -12.60 -2.53 -2.90
N ARG A 62 -13.42 -2.80 -3.92
CA ARG A 62 -14.81 -3.22 -3.73
C ARG A 62 -14.98 -4.74 -3.62
N GLY A 63 -14.17 -5.50 -4.35
CA GLY A 63 -14.25 -6.96 -4.39
C GLY A 63 -13.43 -7.61 -3.29
N TYR A 64 -12.20 -7.12 -3.08
CA TYR A 64 -11.26 -7.72 -2.13
C TYR A 64 -11.09 -6.91 -0.83
N HIS A 65 -11.70 -5.72 -0.74
CA HIS A 65 -11.57 -4.82 0.42
C HIS A 65 -10.12 -4.45 0.76
N ILE A 66 -9.25 -4.41 -0.24
CA ILE A 66 -7.83 -4.10 -0.05
C ILE A 66 -7.64 -2.57 -0.09
N PRO A 67 -6.98 -1.96 0.91
CA PRO A 67 -6.56 -0.57 0.84
C PRO A 67 -5.59 -0.35 -0.31
N VAL A 68 -5.78 0.73 -1.07
CA VAL A 68 -4.93 1.05 -2.23
C VAL A 68 -4.20 2.37 -2.03
N LEU A 69 -2.91 2.38 -2.37
CA LEU A 69 -2.08 3.58 -2.52
C LEU A 69 -1.68 3.72 -4.00
N ILE A 70 -2.07 4.83 -4.62
CA ILE A 70 -1.67 5.15 -5.99
C ILE A 70 -0.23 5.68 -5.99
N LEU A 71 0.61 5.14 -6.86
CA LEU A 71 1.95 5.62 -7.12
C LEU A 71 2.08 5.91 -8.61
N THR A 72 2.28 7.16 -9.02
CA THR A 72 2.18 7.51 -10.45
C THR A 72 3.08 8.68 -10.85
N PHE A 73 3.42 8.78 -12.14
CA PHE A 73 4.08 9.96 -12.72
C PHE A 73 3.08 11.02 -13.22
N TYR A 74 1.82 10.64 -13.44
CA TYR A 74 0.86 11.47 -14.16
C TYR A 74 -0.03 12.26 -13.21
N GLU A 75 -0.02 13.59 -13.35
CA GLU A 75 -0.90 14.48 -12.57
C GLU A 75 -2.40 14.21 -12.81
N SER A 76 -2.77 13.72 -14.01
CA SER A 76 -4.14 13.28 -14.28
C SER A 76 -4.58 12.15 -13.34
N ASN A 77 -3.69 11.19 -13.08
CA ASN A 77 -3.96 10.08 -12.16
C ASN A 77 -4.10 10.57 -10.71
N MET A 78 -3.41 11.64 -10.32
CA MET A 78 -3.60 12.29 -9.01
C MET A 78 -5.01 12.91 -8.89
N GLY A 79 -5.50 13.53 -9.98
CA GLY A 79 -6.87 14.04 -10.07
C GLY A 79 -7.91 12.94 -9.93
N ILE A 80 -7.77 11.87 -10.70
CA ILE A 80 -8.67 10.71 -10.66
C ILE A 80 -8.63 10.06 -9.26
N ALA A 81 -7.45 9.81 -8.68
CA ALA A 81 -7.33 9.25 -7.34
C ALA A 81 -8.09 10.08 -6.29
N ARG A 82 -8.06 11.41 -6.40
CA ARG A 82 -8.83 12.31 -5.51
C ARG A 82 -10.34 12.13 -5.66
N GLU A 83 -10.85 11.97 -6.88
CA GLU A 83 -12.27 11.69 -7.13
C GLU A 83 -12.72 10.38 -6.48
N TYR A 84 -11.85 9.37 -6.47
CA TYR A 84 -12.08 8.09 -5.80
C TYR A 84 -11.72 8.10 -4.31
N SER A 85 -11.31 9.24 -3.74
CA SER A 85 -10.84 9.36 -2.35
C SER A 85 -9.69 8.41 -2.00
N LEU A 86 -8.81 8.12 -2.97
CA LEU A 86 -7.63 7.28 -2.81
C LEU A 86 -6.39 8.11 -2.48
N PRO A 87 -5.54 7.64 -1.55
CA PRO A 87 -4.24 8.25 -1.34
C PRO A 87 -3.36 8.03 -2.57
N ALA A 88 -2.67 9.09 -2.99
CA ALA A 88 -1.81 9.07 -4.16
C ALA A 88 -0.49 9.78 -3.89
N ILE A 89 0.59 9.26 -4.47
CA ILE A 89 1.96 9.77 -4.35
C ILE A 89 2.57 9.88 -5.74
N ASN A 90 3.15 11.04 -6.02
CA ASN A 90 3.95 11.23 -7.22
C ASN A 90 5.25 10.44 -7.12
N LYS A 91 5.56 9.72 -8.20
CA LYS A 91 6.86 9.07 -8.40
C LYS A 91 7.97 10.10 -8.58
N MET A 92 7.69 11.30 -9.09
CA MET A 92 8.69 12.36 -9.27
C MET A 92 8.26 13.70 -8.66
N PRO A 93 9.13 14.36 -7.86
CA PRO A 93 10.43 13.86 -7.38
C PRO A 93 10.26 12.69 -6.38
N PHE A 94 10.90 11.54 -6.64
CA PHE A 94 10.77 10.37 -5.78
C PHE A 94 11.42 10.64 -4.43
N ARG A 95 10.65 10.46 -3.34
CA ARG A 95 11.17 10.59 -1.98
C ARG A 95 10.82 9.34 -1.19
N LEU A 96 11.70 8.35 -1.25
CA LEU A 96 11.52 7.06 -0.57
C LEU A 96 11.12 7.21 0.91
N PRO A 97 11.74 8.08 1.73
CA PRO A 97 11.31 8.25 3.12
C PRO A 97 9.88 8.78 3.27
N HIS A 98 9.42 9.61 2.34
CA HIS A 98 8.04 10.12 2.34
C HIS A 98 7.04 9.03 1.97
N LEU A 99 7.39 8.18 1.01
CA LEU A 99 6.60 7.00 0.65
C LEU A 99 6.48 6.04 1.83
N LEU A 100 7.60 5.64 2.44
CA LEU A 100 7.61 4.73 3.59
C LEU A 100 6.82 5.30 4.78
N LYS A 101 6.94 6.61 5.06
CA LYS A 101 6.13 7.27 6.09
C LYS A 101 4.64 7.20 5.78
N SER A 102 4.25 7.35 4.52
CA SER A 102 2.85 7.26 4.10
C SER A 102 2.32 5.84 4.25
N ILE A 103 3.10 4.83 3.86
CA ILE A 103 2.79 3.40 4.02
C ILE A 103 2.62 3.03 5.50
N SER A 104 3.44 3.58 6.40
CA SER A 104 3.34 3.31 7.84
C SER A 104 1.99 3.69 8.46
N ARG A 105 1.23 4.61 7.83
CA ARG A 105 -0.10 5.02 8.29
C ARG A 105 -1.14 3.91 8.11
N PHE A 106 -0.98 3.06 7.11
CA PHE A 106 -1.86 1.90 6.91
C PHE A 106 -1.65 0.83 7.98
N GLY A 107 -0.40 0.60 8.38
CA GLY A 107 -0.08 -0.37 9.44
C GLY A 107 -0.61 0.02 10.82
N ARG A 108 -0.78 1.31 11.10
CA ARG A 108 -1.36 1.81 12.37
C ARG A 108 -2.88 1.64 12.45
N LEU A 109 -3.56 1.51 11.31
CA LEU A 109 -5.01 1.26 11.26
C LEU A 109 -5.35 -0.21 11.57
N ASN A 110 -4.40 -1.13 11.33
CA ASN A 110 -4.58 -2.58 11.53
C ASN A 110 -4.04 -3.10 12.87
N THR A 111 -3.51 -2.25 13.76
CA THR A 111 -3.24 -2.68 15.14
C THR A 111 -4.57 -2.84 15.87
N PRO A 112 -4.98 -4.06 16.27
CA PRO A 112 -6.05 -4.20 17.24
C PRO A 112 -5.59 -3.44 18.49
N PHE A 113 -6.48 -2.66 19.10
CA PHE A 113 -6.25 -2.08 20.41
C PHE A 113 -5.59 -3.12 21.30
N ALA A 114 -4.31 -2.93 21.65
CA ALA A 114 -3.72 -3.63 22.76
C ALA A 114 -4.62 -3.31 23.95
N GLN A 115 -5.37 -4.31 24.43
CA GLN A 115 -6.17 -4.17 25.62
C GLN A 115 -5.26 -3.60 26.71
N PRO A 116 -5.64 -2.52 27.42
CA PRO A 116 -4.90 -2.14 28.60
C PRO A 116 -4.99 -3.33 29.54
N SER A 117 -3.86 -3.98 29.80
CA SER A 117 -3.75 -4.99 30.84
C SER A 117 -4.04 -4.31 32.17
N SER A 118 -5.31 -4.36 32.54
CA SER A 118 -5.83 -4.02 33.85
C SER A 118 -5.07 -4.84 34.90
N THR A 119 -4.29 -4.11 35.71
CA THR A 119 -3.87 -4.38 37.09
C THR A 119 -4.49 -5.62 37.76
N ARG A 120 -3.74 -6.45 38.49
CA ARG A 120 -3.31 -6.16 39.88
C ARG A 120 -2.25 -7.14 40.45
N PRO A 121 -1.65 -6.83 41.63
CA PRO A 121 -0.35 -7.30 42.10
C PRO A 121 -0.41 -8.38 43.21
N LEU A 122 0.79 -8.79 43.67
CA LEU A 122 1.13 -9.62 44.85
C LEU A 122 0.81 -11.13 44.65
N GLU A 123 1.63 -12.09 45.09
CA GLU A 123 2.47 -12.10 46.29
C GLU A 123 3.53 -13.22 46.19
N ALA A 124 4.64 -13.05 46.91
CA ALA A 124 5.66 -14.06 47.12
C ALA A 124 5.15 -15.16 48.07
N CYS A 125 5.45 -16.41 47.75
CA CYS A 125 5.62 -17.52 48.70
C CYS A 125 6.66 -18.48 48.13
#